data_AF-A0A2A3Y235-F1
#
_entry.id   AF-A0A2A3Y235-F1
#
_cell.length_a   1.000
_cell.length_b   1.000
_cell.length_c   1.000
_cell.angle_alpha   90.00
_cell.angle_beta   90.00
_cell.angle_gamma   90.00
#
_symmetry.space_group_name_H-M   'P 1'
#
loop_
_entity.id
_entity.type
_entity.pdbx_description
1 polymer ?
#
loop_
_entity_poly.entity_id
_entity_poly.type
_entity_poly.pdbx_seq_one_letter_code
_entity_poly.pdbx_strand_id
1 'polypeptide(L)'
;MPAGLRVLVAATLIMSASHLVLLIAAPHNLGWSLALLLMTAWCIKCALAVAQGESPQALMLMSALMGLAHIIMVLGLPGGAAHHSSGAAPEHVAHAVPMLVVGAAELLLMFFAAVLLNRSRSRTPKPQYAAN
;
A
#
# COMPACT_ATOMS: atom_id res chain seq x y z
N MET A 1 18.88 12.15 -1.89
CA MET A 1 17.73 11.41 -2.46
C MET A 1 17.05 12.21 -3.58
N PRO A 2 16.82 11.62 -4.76
CA PRO A 2 16.04 12.23 -5.86
C PRO A 2 14.65 12.71 -5.43
N ALA A 3 14.14 13.80 -6.02
CA ALA A 3 12.86 14.40 -5.65
C ALA A 3 11.68 13.41 -5.70
N GLY A 4 11.62 12.56 -6.74
CA GLY A 4 10.57 11.54 -6.87
C GLY A 4 10.54 10.53 -5.72
N LEU A 5 11.71 10.11 -5.22
CA LEU A 5 11.78 9.20 -4.07
C LEU A 5 11.40 9.89 -2.77
N ARG A 6 11.70 11.19 -2.61
CA ARG A 6 11.20 12.00 -1.47
C ARG A 6 9.69 12.07 -1.43
N VAL A 7 9.05 12.30 -2.57
CA VAL A 7 7.59 12.33 -2.68
C VAL A 7 7.02 10.94 -2.37
N LEU A 8 7.60 9.87 -2.90
CA LEU A 8 7.15 8.50 -2.65
C LEU A 8 7.21 8.15 -1.15
N VAL A 9 8.33 8.44 -0.48
CA VAL A 9 8.50 8.21 0.96
C VAL A 9 7.47 9.02 1.77
N ALA A 10 7.35 10.31 1.49
CA ALA A 10 6.40 11.17 2.21
C ALA A 10 4.96 10.68 2.04
N ALA A 11 4.55 10.34 0.81
CA ALA A 11 3.22 9.84 0.52
C ALA A 11 2.96 8.48 1.21
N THR A 12 3.96 7.59 1.26
CA THR A 12 3.84 6.31 1.98
C THR A 12 3.65 6.51 3.48
N LEU A 13 4.36 7.46 4.09
CA LEU A 13 4.22 7.76 5.52
C LEU A 13 2.84 8.35 5.84
N ILE A 14 2.33 9.24 4.97
CA ILE A 14 0.97 9.79 5.08
C ILE A 14 -0.07 8.67 4.97
N MET A 15 0.10 7.75 4.00
CA MET A 15 -0.80 6.60 3.86
C MET A 15 -0.74 5.66 5.05
N SER A 16 0.45 5.42 5.60
CA SER A 16 0.62 4.60 6.79
C SER A 16 -0.07 5.22 8.01
N ALA A 17 0.01 6.55 8.20
CA ALA A 17 -0.74 7.26 9.23
C ALA A 17 -2.26 7.14 9.00
N SER A 18 -2.70 7.23 7.74
CA SER A 18 -4.12 7.07 7.36
C SER A 18 -4.63 5.66 7.69
N HIS A 19 -3.83 4.61 7.44
CA HIS A 19 -4.17 3.24 7.84
C HIS A 19 -4.33 3.10 9.35
N LEU A 20 -3.43 3.69 10.15
CA LEU A 20 -3.53 3.64 11.61
C LEU A 20 -4.81 4.32 12.12
N VAL A 21 -5.16 5.47 11.54
CA VAL A 21 -6.42 6.18 11.88
C VAL A 21 -7.62 5.31 11.54
N LEU A 22 -7.65 4.71 10.34
CA LEU A 22 -8.76 3.85 9.91
C LEU A 22 -8.86 2.56 10.73
N LEU A 23 -7.73 2.02 11.18
CA LEU A 23 -7.70 0.84 12.03
C LEU A 23 -8.37 1.09 13.39
N ILE A 24 -8.21 2.31 13.93
CA ILE A 24 -8.85 2.74 15.18
C ILE A 24 -10.34 3.04 14.94
N ALA A 25 -10.66 3.65 13.79
CA ALA A 25 -12.01 4.16 13.50
C ALA A 25 -13.00 3.08 13.03
N ALA A 26 -12.52 1.98 12.43
CA ALA A 26 -13.38 0.93 11.89
C ALA A 26 -13.28 -0.38 12.69
N PRO A 27 -14.39 -1.12 12.86
CA PRO A 27 -14.39 -2.40 13.53
C PRO A 27 -13.74 -3.47 12.64
N HIS A 28 -12.63 -4.03 13.11
CA HIS A 28 -11.92 -5.13 12.46
C HIS A 28 -11.83 -6.31 13.42
N ASN A 29 -11.83 -7.54 12.90
CA ASN A 29 -11.48 -8.68 13.73
C ASN A 29 -9.99 -8.64 14.10
N LEU A 30 -9.61 -9.27 15.22
CA LEU A 30 -8.24 -9.19 15.74
C LEU A 30 -7.19 -9.67 14.72
N GLY A 31 -7.53 -10.70 13.91
CA GLY A 31 -6.65 -11.23 12.87
C GLY A 31 -6.35 -10.22 11.77
N TRP A 32 -7.37 -9.57 11.21
CA TRP A 32 -7.22 -8.51 10.21
C TRP A 32 -6.50 -7.29 10.80
N SER A 33 -6.80 -6.92 12.04
CA SER A 33 -6.10 -5.82 12.71
C SER A 33 -4.59 -6.06 12.81
N LEU A 34 -4.20 -7.26 13.24
CA LEU A 34 -2.79 -7.63 13.34
C LEU A 34 -2.11 -7.70 11.97
N ALA A 35 -2.78 -8.26 10.97
CA ALA A 35 -2.26 -8.32 9.60
C ALA A 35 -2.04 -6.92 9.01
N LEU A 36 -3.04 -6.03 9.14
CA LEU A 36 -2.95 -4.64 8.67
C LEU A 36 -1.87 -3.84 9.42
N LEU A 37 -1.73 -4.03 10.74
CA LEU A 37 -0.65 -3.42 11.52
C LEU A 37 0.72 -3.89 11.03
N LEU A 38 0.89 -5.18 10.81
CA LEU A 38 2.14 -5.75 10.33
C LEU A 38 2.48 -5.20 8.94
N MET A 39 1.51 -5.17 8.02
CA MET A 39 1.70 -4.61 6.68
C MET A 39 2.03 -3.12 6.73
N THR A 40 1.35 -2.34 7.59
CA THR A 40 1.61 -0.91 7.78
C THR A 40 3.01 -0.66 8.33
N ALA A 41 3.41 -1.40 9.37
CA ALA A 41 4.76 -1.32 9.93
C ALA A 41 5.83 -1.67 8.89
N TRP A 42 5.55 -2.65 8.03
CA TRP A 42 6.44 -3.03 6.93
C TRP A 42 6.55 -1.95 5.86
N CYS A 43 5.45 -1.30 5.49
CA CYS A 43 5.48 -0.15 4.57
C CYS A 43 6.31 1.01 5.14
N ILE A 44 6.19 1.31 6.44
CA ILE A 44 7.03 2.31 7.12
C ILE A 44 8.50 1.89 7.05
N LYS A 45 8.82 0.63 7.38
CA LYS A 45 10.18 0.10 7.27
C LYS A 45 10.74 0.26 5.85
N CYS A 46 9.98 -0.11 4.83
CA CYS A 46 10.39 0.05 3.43
C CYS A 46 10.56 1.53 3.03
N ALA A 47 9.71 2.43 3.52
CA ALA A 47 9.85 3.86 3.27
C ALA A 47 11.15 4.43 3.88
N LEU A 48 11.50 3.99 5.10
CA LEU A 48 12.75 4.38 5.75
C LEU A 48 13.98 3.81 5.02
N ALA A 49 13.92 2.56 4.59
CA ALA A 49 14.93 1.94 3.74
C ALA A 49 15.17 2.73 2.43
N VAL A 50 14.09 3.11 1.73
CA VAL A 50 14.18 3.95 0.53
C VAL A 50 14.77 5.33 0.85
N ALA A 51 14.42 5.91 2.00
CA ALA A 51 15.02 7.18 2.45
C ALA A 51 16.53 7.06 2.69
N GLN A 52 17.01 5.88 3.09
CA GLN A 52 18.43 5.54 3.26
C GLN A 52 19.13 5.16 1.95
N GLY A 53 18.40 5.10 0.84
CA GLY A 53 18.95 4.84 -0.50
C GLY A 53 18.70 3.44 -1.05
N GLU A 54 17.93 2.59 -0.35
CA GLU A 54 17.54 1.29 -0.87
C GLU A 54 16.53 1.37 -2.02
N SER A 55 16.37 0.28 -2.75
CA SER A 55 15.43 0.21 -3.87
C SER A 55 13.96 0.27 -3.40
N PRO A 56 13.06 0.98 -4.10
CA PRO A 56 11.64 1.03 -3.75
C PRO A 56 10.84 -0.23 -4.19
N GLN A 57 11.51 -1.32 -4.58
CA GLN A 57 10.83 -2.52 -5.07
C GLN A 57 10.00 -3.23 -3.98
N ALA A 58 10.55 -3.35 -2.78
CA ALA A 58 9.81 -3.94 -1.66
C ALA A 58 8.59 -3.08 -1.29
N LEU A 59 8.75 -1.75 -1.31
CA LEU A 59 7.67 -0.81 -1.07
C LEU A 59 6.55 -0.95 -2.12
N MET A 60 6.91 -1.05 -3.40
CA MET A 60 5.96 -1.28 -4.50
C MET A 60 5.13 -2.56 -4.29
N LEU A 61 5.79 -3.67 -3.92
CA LEU A 61 5.11 -4.95 -3.68
C LEU A 61 4.12 -4.84 -2.50
N MET A 62 4.54 -4.20 -1.41
CA MET A 62 3.69 -4.05 -0.23
C MET A 62 2.50 -3.14 -0.49
N SER A 63 2.66 -2.03 -1.22
CA SER A 63 1.53 -1.21 -1.64
C SER A 63 0.56 -1.97 -2.55
N ALA A 64 1.04 -2.85 -3.43
CA ALA A 64 0.17 -3.71 -4.22
C ALA A 64 -0.65 -4.66 -3.35
N LEU A 65 -0.01 -5.32 -2.37
CA LEU A 65 -0.67 -6.21 -1.43
C LEU A 65 -1.69 -5.46 -0.56
N MET A 66 -1.35 -4.25 -0.12
CA MET A 66 -2.25 -3.41 0.67
C MET A 66 -3.48 -2.98 -0.13
N GLY A 67 -3.29 -2.54 -1.38
CA GLY A 67 -4.40 -2.23 -2.28
C GLY A 67 -5.29 -3.44 -2.54
N LEU A 68 -4.71 -4.62 -2.74
CA LEU A 68 -5.47 -5.86 -2.91
C LEU A 68 -6.28 -6.23 -1.65
N ALA A 69 -5.70 -6.07 -0.46
CA ALA A 69 -6.40 -6.32 0.79
C ALA A 69 -7.65 -5.43 0.94
N HIS A 70 -7.54 -4.15 0.59
CA HIS A 70 -8.69 -3.23 0.59
C HIS A 70 -9.78 -3.66 -0.40
N ILE A 71 -9.41 -4.12 -1.60
CA ILE A 71 -10.37 -4.63 -2.59
C ILE A 71 -11.09 -5.88 -2.06
N ILE A 72 -10.35 -6.81 -1.45
CA ILE A 72 -10.93 -8.03 -0.86
C ILE A 72 -11.93 -7.68 0.24
N MET A 73 -11.58 -6.72 1.12
CA MET A 73 -12.47 -6.24 2.19
C MET A 73 -13.73 -5.60 1.64
N VAL A 74 -13.60 -4.75 0.61
CA VAL A 74 -14.76 -4.07 -0.02
C VAL A 74 -15.68 -5.08 -0.74
N LEU A 75 -15.12 -6.10 -1.39
CA LEU A 75 -15.90 -7.12 -2.10
C LEU A 75 -16.54 -8.17 -1.18
N GLY A 76 -16.16 -8.22 0.11
CA GLY A 76 -16.73 -9.16 1.07
C GLY A 76 -16.45 -10.65 0.76
N LEU A 77 -15.35 -10.95 0.04
CA LEU A 77 -14.97 -12.32 -0.32
C LEU A 77 -14.73 -13.19 0.94
N PRO A 78 -15.07 -14.50 0.90
CA PRO A 78 -15.08 -15.38 2.08
C PRO A 78 -13.68 -15.44 2.73
N GLY A 79 -13.62 -15.03 4.00
CA GLY A 79 -12.39 -14.73 4.75
C GLY A 79 -12.38 -13.30 5.35
N GLY A 80 -13.14 -12.38 4.76
CA GLY A 80 -13.45 -11.05 5.32
C GLY A 80 -14.81 -10.93 6.01
N ALA A 81 -15.65 -11.96 5.92
CA ALA A 81 -17.09 -11.87 6.17
C ALA A 81 -17.67 -13.02 7.02
N ALA A 82 -17.04 -13.36 8.15
CA ALA A 82 -17.75 -14.16 9.16
C ALA A 82 -18.54 -13.21 10.07
N HIS A 83 -19.88 -13.27 9.94
CA HIS A 83 -20.92 -12.60 10.74
C HIS A 83 -21.51 -11.29 10.21
N HIS A 84 -22.01 -11.27 8.97
CA HIS A 84 -23.12 -10.37 8.62
C HIS A 84 -24.42 -10.96 9.18
N SER A 85 -24.81 -10.53 10.37
CA SER A 85 -26.19 -10.71 10.84
C SER A 85 -27.13 -9.96 9.90
N SER A 86 -28.05 -10.72 9.33
CA SER A 86 -29.20 -10.28 8.55
C SER A 86 -30.00 -9.19 9.26
N GLY A 87 -29.78 -7.94 8.89
CA GLY A 87 -30.54 -6.78 9.39
C GLY A 87 -30.03 -5.46 8.83
N ALA A 88 -30.67 -4.98 7.76
CA ALA A 88 -30.70 -3.64 7.17
C ALA A 88 -29.88 -2.49 7.83
N ALA A 89 -29.09 -1.74 7.03
CA ALA A 89 -29.01 -0.26 7.10
C ALA A 89 -28.09 0.39 6.01
N PRO A 90 -28.32 1.67 5.62
CA PRO A 90 -27.50 2.46 4.69
C PRO A 90 -26.05 2.74 5.15
N GLU A 91 -25.69 2.38 6.39
CA GLU A 91 -24.35 2.59 6.96
C GLU A 91 -23.23 1.80 6.25
N HIS A 92 -23.60 0.76 5.48
CA HIS A 92 -22.66 -0.04 4.69
C HIS A 92 -21.91 0.76 3.61
N VAL A 93 -22.50 1.83 3.07
CA VAL A 93 -21.86 2.64 2.01
C VAL A 93 -20.82 3.60 2.61
N ALA A 94 -21.05 4.07 3.84
CA ALA A 94 -20.22 5.09 4.49
C ALA A 94 -18.79 4.60 4.77
N HIS A 95 -18.60 3.30 5.04
CA HIS A 95 -17.28 2.71 5.28
C HIS A 95 -16.62 2.11 4.02
N ALA A 96 -17.40 1.80 2.98
CA ALA A 96 -16.89 1.25 1.73
C ALA A 96 -16.13 2.30 0.88
N VAL A 97 -16.66 3.52 0.82
CA VAL A 97 -16.03 4.63 0.06
C VAL A 97 -14.63 4.98 0.57
N PRO A 98 -14.38 5.21 1.88
CA PRO A 98 -13.03 5.51 2.36
C PRO A 98 -12.06 4.34 2.15
N MET A 99 -12.50 3.09 2.30
CA MET A 99 -11.66 1.92 1.99
C MET A 99 -11.26 1.85 0.51
N LEU A 100 -12.17 2.17 -0.41
CA LEU A 100 -11.87 2.24 -1.85
C LEU A 100 -10.89 3.37 -2.19
N VAL A 101 -11.06 4.54 -1.57
CA VAL A 101 -10.15 5.69 -1.77
C VAL A 101 -8.73 5.32 -1.33
N VAL A 102 -8.59 4.67 -0.18
CA VAL A 102 -7.30 4.21 0.35
C VAL A 102 -6.69 3.13 -0.54
N GLY A 103 -7.49 2.15 -0.97
CA GLY A 103 -7.05 1.11 -1.90
C GLY A 103 -6.57 1.69 -3.24
N ALA A 104 -7.27 2.69 -3.78
CA ALA A 104 -6.86 3.40 -4.99
C ALA A 104 -5.55 4.19 -4.78
N ALA A 105 -5.40 4.84 -3.62
CA ALA A 105 -4.16 5.55 -3.27
C ALA A 105 -2.95 4.59 -3.15
N GLU A 106 -3.14 3.38 -2.61
CA GLU A 106 -2.10 2.34 -2.58
C GLU A 106 -1.69 1.88 -4.00
N LEU A 107 -2.65 1.70 -4.90
CA LEU A 107 -2.34 1.38 -6.30
C LEU A 107 -1.60 2.51 -7.01
N LEU A 108 -1.92 3.77 -6.70
CA LEU A 108 -1.17 4.93 -7.20
C LEU A 108 0.27 4.95 -6.66
N LEU A 109 0.47 4.64 -5.38
CA LEU A 109 1.82 4.51 -4.79
C LEU A 109 2.62 3.40 -5.46
N MET A 110 2.01 2.23 -5.65
CA MET A 110 2.61 1.11 -6.39
C MET A 110 3.02 1.55 -7.80
N PHE A 111 2.10 2.15 -8.56
CA PHE A 111 2.38 2.60 -9.92
C PHE A 111 3.51 3.64 -9.95
N PHE A 112 3.49 4.60 -9.03
CA PHE A 112 4.53 5.61 -8.94
C PHE A 112 5.90 5.01 -8.62
N ALA A 113 5.97 4.06 -7.68
CA ALA A 113 7.18 3.30 -7.38
C ALA A 113 7.69 2.52 -8.60
N ALA A 114 6.80 1.86 -9.34
CA ALA A 114 7.15 1.14 -10.57
C ALA A 114 7.73 2.07 -11.64
N VAL A 115 7.14 3.26 -11.84
CA VAL A 115 7.65 4.28 -12.77
C VAL A 115 9.06 4.73 -12.38
N LEU A 116 9.32 4.97 -11.09
CA LEU A 116 10.63 5.37 -10.59
C LEU A 116 11.68 4.25 -10.74
N LEU A 117 11.30 3.00 -10.48
CA LEU A 117 12.16 1.84 -10.72
C LEU A 117 12.52 1.72 -12.21
N ASN A 118 11.53 1.82 -13.09
CA ASN A 118 11.76 1.71 -14.53
C ASN A 118 12.69 2.82 -15.04
N ARG A 119 12.45 4.08 -14.63
CA ARG A 119 13.33 5.21 -14.95
C ARG A 119 14.76 5.01 -14.46
N SER A 120 14.93 4.40 -13.29
CA SER A 120 16.26 4.11 -12.73
C SER A 120 16.99 3.04 -13.54
N ARG A 121 16.29 1.98 -13.95
CA ARG A 121 16.84 0.92 -14.82
C ARG A 121 17.19 1.41 -16.22
N SER A 122 16.41 2.33 -16.79
CA SER A 122 16.71 2.91 -18.12
C SER A 122 17.91 3.86 -18.09
N ARG A 123 18.28 4.40 -16.92
CA ARG A 123 19.43 5.31 -16.75
C ARG A 123 20.75 4.60 -16.51
N THR A 124 20.74 3.34 -16.08
CA THR A 124 21.94 2.50 -16.02
C THR A 124 22.29 2.04 -17.45
N PRO A 125 23.40 2.49 -18.06
CA PRO A 125 23.83 2.00 -19.36
C PRO A 125 24.06 0.48 -19.28
N LYS A 126 23.67 -0.26 -20.32
CA LYS A 126 24.13 -1.65 -20.45
C LYS A 126 25.66 -1.63 -20.48
N PRO A 127 26.36 -2.50 -19.73
CA PRO A 127 27.79 -2.66 -19.94
C PRO A 127 27.99 -3.03 -21.41
N GLN A 128 28.66 -2.16 -22.16
CA GLN A 128 29.22 -2.50 -23.46
C GLN A 128 30.19 -3.64 -23.18
N TYR A 129 29.76 -4.88 -23.38
CA TYR A 129 30.69 -5.98 -23.53
C TYR A 129 31.61 -5.57 -24.67
N ALA A 130 32.87 -5.33 -24.32
CA ALA A 130 33.94 -5.04 -25.24
C ALA A 130 33.90 -6.10 -26.35
N ALA A 131 33.66 -5.65 -27.57
CA ALA A 131 33.91 -6.45 -28.75
C ALA A 131 35.42 -6.64 -28.83
N ASN A 132 35.88 -7.82 -28.45
CA ASN A 132 37.22 -8.32 -28.72
C ASN A 132 37.08 -9.43 -29.78
#